data_AF-A0A382Y4I1-F1
#
_entry.id   AF-A0A382Y4I1-F1
#
_cell.length_a   1.000
_cell.length_b   1.000
_cell.length_c   1.000
_cell.angle_alpha   90.00
_cell.angle_beta   90.00
_cell.angle_gamma   90.00
#
_symmetry.space_group_name_H-M   'P 1'
#
loop_
_entity.id
_entity.type
_entity.pdbx_description
1 polymer ?
#
loop_
_entity_poly.entity_id
_entity_poly.type
_entity_poly.pdbx_seq_one_letter_code
_entity_poly.pdbx_strand_id
1 'polypeptide(L)'
;GLDVEEFVSVVNNTITDGQVADWVHENVEVDVSTQKLFNDAVGNYGADESNNELRELLALRKKEAGMGDRDDVQCFVDFIDADEGRI
;
A
#
# COMPACT_ATOMS: atom_id res chain seq x y z
N GLY A 1 -4.55 6.63 -14.79
CA GLY A 1 -4.51 6.88 -13.33
C GLY A 1 -5.73 7.71 -12.97
N LEU A 2 -6.27 7.52 -11.77
CA LEU A 2 -7.48 8.21 -11.31
C LEU A 2 -7.15 9.59 -10.74
N ASP A 3 -8.07 10.54 -10.93
CA ASP A 3 -8.04 11.79 -10.18
C ASP A 3 -8.52 11.55 -8.74
N VAL A 4 -7.83 12.18 -7.78
CA VAL A 4 -8.08 11.97 -6.35
C VAL A 4 -9.41 12.59 -5.93
N GLU A 5 -9.75 13.78 -6.43
CA GLU A 5 -11.00 14.46 -6.06
C GLU A 5 -12.20 13.73 -6.65
N GLU A 6 -12.07 13.24 -7.88
CA GLU A 6 -13.07 12.39 -8.52
C GLU A 6 -13.28 11.08 -7.75
N PHE A 7 -12.20 10.38 -7.39
CA PHE A 7 -12.30 9.12 -6.64
C PHE A 7 -12.96 9.32 -5.26
N VAL A 8 -12.61 10.38 -4.53
CA VAL A 8 -13.25 10.74 -3.25
C VAL A 8 -14.74 11.03 -3.45
N SER A 9 -15.10 11.72 -4.53
CA SER A 9 -16.51 11.96 -4.87
C SER A 9 -17.28 10.66 -5.09
N VAL A 10 -16.70 9.70 -5.81
CA VAL A 10 -17.32 8.37 -6.03
C VAL A 10 -17.54 7.63 -4.71
N VAL A 11 -16.52 7.58 -3.85
CA VAL A 11 -16.63 6.93 -2.53
C VAL A 11 -17.74 7.58 -1.69
N ASN A 12 -17.84 8.91 -1.68
CA ASN A 12 -18.87 9.62 -0.92
C ASN A 12 -20.31 9.37 -1.43
N ASN A 13 -20.47 8.97 -2.68
CA ASN A 13 -21.78 8.79 -3.32
C ASN A 13 -22.14 7.32 -3.60
N THR A 14 -21.33 6.38 -3.16
CA THR A 14 -21.57 4.94 -3.27
C THR A 14 -21.89 4.32 -1.91
N ILE A 15 -22.54 3.16 -1.92
CA ILE A 15 -23.01 2.48 -0.70
C ILE A 15 -22.08 1.33 -0.34
N THR A 16 -21.45 0.69 -1.34
CA THR A 16 -20.63 -0.50 -1.13
C THR A 16 -19.28 -0.42 -1.82
N ASP A 17 -18.31 -1.14 -1.27
CA ASP A 17 -16.98 -1.30 -1.88
C ASP A 17 -17.07 -1.90 -3.30
N GLY A 18 -18.06 -2.75 -3.56
CA GLY A 18 -18.30 -3.33 -4.88
C GLY A 18 -18.62 -2.27 -5.93
N GLN A 19 -19.40 -1.24 -5.59
CA GLN A 19 -19.70 -0.15 -6.52
C GLN A 19 -18.46 0.70 -6.83
N VAL A 20 -17.60 0.91 -5.82
CA VAL A 20 -16.33 1.62 -6.01
C VAL A 20 -15.39 0.78 -6.88
N ALA A 21 -15.30 -0.54 -6.63
CA ALA A 21 -14.48 -1.45 -7.42
C ALA A 21 -14.91 -1.53 -8.89
N ASP A 22 -16.22 -1.62 -9.15
CA ASP A 22 -16.77 -1.61 -10.51
C ASP A 22 -16.44 -0.28 -11.23
N TRP A 23 -16.62 0.86 -10.55
CA TRP A 23 -16.26 2.16 -11.12
C TRP A 23 -14.77 2.27 -11.43
N VAL A 24 -13.88 1.80 -10.55
CA VAL A 24 -12.43 1.77 -10.80
C VAL A 24 -12.13 0.89 -12.02
N HIS A 25 -12.78 -0.27 -12.14
CA HIS A 25 -12.60 -1.17 -13.28
C HIS A 25 -13.01 -0.52 -14.61
N GLU A 26 -14.08 0.27 -14.61
CA GLU A 26 -14.56 1.00 -15.79
C GLU A 26 -13.67 2.19 -16.18
N ASN A 27 -12.97 2.82 -15.21
CA ASN A 27 -12.21 4.06 -15.41
C ASN A 27 -10.68 3.85 -15.44
N VAL A 28 -10.19 2.65 -15.15
CA VAL A 28 -8.76 2.30 -15.18
C VAL A 28 -8.50 1.19 -16.18
N GLU A 29 -8.01 1.58 -17.35
CA GLU A 29 -7.56 0.63 -18.38
C GLU A 29 -6.10 0.25 -18.15
N VAL A 30 -5.87 -0.88 -17.48
CA VAL A 30 -4.55 -1.52 -17.36
C VAL A 30 -4.68 -3.00 -17.62
N ASP A 31 -3.65 -3.61 -18.20
CA ASP A 31 -3.61 -5.06 -18.36
C ASP A 31 -3.22 -5.76 -17.05
N VAL A 32 -3.51 -7.06 -16.97
CA VAL A 32 -3.25 -7.88 -15.78
C VAL A 32 -1.77 -7.89 -15.39
N SER A 33 -0.84 -7.81 -16.34
CA SER A 33 0.59 -7.78 -16.03
C SER A 33 0.99 -6.46 -15.36
N THR A 34 0.44 -5.33 -15.83
CA THR A 34 0.63 -4.02 -15.19
C THR A 34 0.05 -4.01 -13.77
N GLN A 35 -1.16 -4.57 -13.57
CA GLN A 35 -1.75 -4.70 -12.24
C GLN A 35 -0.87 -5.54 -11.31
N LYS A 36 -0.34 -6.67 -11.80
CA LYS A 36 0.56 -7.52 -11.01
C LYS A 36 1.85 -6.79 -10.64
N LEU A 37 2.47 -6.09 -11.58
CA LEU A 37 3.68 -5.30 -11.32
C LEU A 37 3.43 -4.21 -10.27
N PHE A 38 2.27 -3.56 -10.31
CA PHE A 38 1.88 -2.59 -9.30
C PHE A 38 1.73 -3.22 -7.92
N ASN A 39 1.02 -4.36 -7.81
CA ASN A 39 0.84 -5.08 -6.56
C ASN A 39 2.19 -5.53 -5.97
N ASP A 40 3.08 -6.08 -6.81
CA ASP A 40 4.42 -6.51 -6.41
C ASP A 40 5.25 -5.31 -5.94
N ALA A 41 5.18 -4.16 -6.63
CA ALA A 41 5.92 -2.96 -6.25
C ALA A 41 5.45 -2.37 -4.92
N VAL A 42 4.13 -2.27 -4.69
CA VAL A 42 3.56 -1.74 -3.44
C VAL A 42 3.80 -2.71 -2.28
N GLY A 43 3.51 -3.99 -2.47
CA GLY A 43 3.67 -5.02 -1.44
C GLY A 43 5.11 -5.26 -0.99
N ASN A 44 6.09 -4.88 -1.82
CA ASN A 44 7.52 -4.97 -1.49
C ASN A 44 8.18 -3.59 -1.32
N TYR A 45 7.39 -2.52 -1.17
CA TYR A 45 7.96 -1.18 -1.05
C TYR A 45 8.84 -1.07 0.20
N GLY A 46 10.11 -0.75 0.00
CA GLY A 46 11.13 -0.70 1.05
C GLY A 46 11.73 -2.04 1.45
N ALA A 47 11.39 -3.16 0.78
CA ALA A 47 11.95 -4.48 1.06
C ALA A 47 13.35 -4.70 0.45
N ASP A 48 13.71 -3.97 -0.60
CA ASP A 48 15.02 -4.08 -1.25
C ASP A 48 16.15 -3.64 -0.30
N GLU A 49 16.95 -4.61 0.14
CA GLU A 49 18.08 -4.39 1.05
C GLU A 49 19.16 -3.48 0.46
N SER A 50 19.24 -3.37 -0.87
CA SER A 50 20.21 -2.48 -1.53
C SER A 50 19.78 -1.01 -1.49
N ASN A 51 18.52 -0.72 -1.18
CA ASN A 51 18.00 0.63 -1.06
C ASN A 51 18.16 1.17 0.38
N ASN A 52 19.38 1.58 0.70
CA ASN A 52 19.74 2.07 2.04
C ASN A 52 18.78 3.15 2.59
N GLU A 53 18.31 4.08 1.75
CA GLU A 53 17.41 5.16 2.19
C GLU A 53 16.07 4.62 2.71
N LEU A 54 15.44 3.71 1.96
CA LEU A 54 14.17 3.11 2.40
C LEU A 54 14.36 2.17 3.60
N ARG A 55 15.50 1.45 3.68
CA ARG A 55 15.82 0.59 4.82
C ARG A 55 16.02 1.39 6.10
N GLU A 56 16.74 2.51 6.03
CA GLU A 56 16.94 3.42 7.16
C GLU A 56 15.61 4.05 7.60
N LEU A 57 14.77 4.48 6.65
CA LEU A 57 13.45 5.03 6.96
C LEU A 57 12.53 4.00 7.62
N LEU A 58 12.51 2.76 7.13
CA LEU A 58 11.72 1.68 7.74
C LEU A 58 12.23 1.36 9.16
N ALA A 59 13.53 1.26 9.36
CA ALA A 59 14.13 1.02 10.68
C ALA A 59 13.81 2.15 11.67
N LEU A 60 13.82 3.40 11.22
CA LEU A 60 13.41 4.55 12.02
C LEU A 60 11.95 4.44 12.46
N ARG A 61 11.03 4.20 11.51
CA ARG A 61 9.58 4.07 11.79
C ARG A 61 9.30 2.91 12.76
N LYS A 62 9.93 1.75 12.56
CA LYS A 62 9.84 0.61 13.49
C LYS A 62 10.27 1.00 14.90
N LYS A 63 11.41 1.70 15.03
CA LYS A 63 11.89 2.16 16.33
C LYS A 63 10.93 3.15 17.00
N GLU A 64 10.39 4.10 16.25
CA GLU A 64 9.45 5.10 16.76
C GLU A 64 8.13 4.47 17.24
N ALA A 65 7.67 3.43 16.57
CA ALA A 65 6.47 2.67 16.93
C ALA A 65 6.73 1.58 18.00
N GLY A 66 7.96 1.44 18.50
CA GLY A 66 8.30 0.41 19.50
C GLY A 66 8.40 -1.02 18.94
N MET A 67 8.56 -1.16 17.62
CA MET A 67 8.67 -2.42 16.86
C MET A 67 10.10 -2.67 16.34
N GLY A 68 11.11 -2.10 17.00
CA GLY A 68 12.51 -2.17 16.56
C GLY A 68 13.08 -3.59 16.47
N ASP A 69 12.49 -4.54 17.19
CA ASP A 69 12.85 -5.95 17.28
C ASP A 69 11.97 -6.87 16.41
N ARG A 70 10.98 -6.32 15.69
CA ARG A 70 10.10 -7.06 14.78
C ARG A 70 10.81 -7.40 13.46
N ASP A 71 11.68 -8.39 13.46
CA ASP A 71 12.40 -8.83 12.26
C ASP A 71 11.49 -9.44 11.17
N ASP A 72 10.24 -9.74 11.48
CA ASP A 72 9.23 -10.16 10.49
C ASP A 72 8.68 -9.00 9.66
N VAL A 73 8.77 -7.75 10.15
CA VAL A 73 8.38 -6.54 9.41
C VAL A 73 9.50 -6.16 8.43
N GLN A 74 9.29 -6.48 7.15
CA GLN A 74 10.30 -6.36 6.09
C GLN A 74 10.02 -5.26 5.07
N CYS A 75 8.79 -4.78 4.96
CA CYS A 75 8.44 -3.67 4.08
C CYS A 75 7.51 -2.66 4.77
N PHE A 76 7.14 -1.56 4.08
CA PHE A 76 6.23 -0.57 4.65
C PHE A 76 4.79 -1.07 4.82
N VAL A 77 4.33 -2.00 3.98
CA VAL A 77 3.00 -2.59 4.14
C VAL A 77 2.95 -3.47 5.40
N ASP A 78 3.96 -4.31 5.63
CA ASP A 78 4.09 -5.08 6.88
C ASP A 78 4.08 -4.16 8.10
N PHE A 79 4.80 -3.03 8.03
CA PHE A 79 4.85 -2.07 9.12
C PHE A 79 3.47 -1.47 9.43
N ILE A 80 2.72 -1.06 8.39
CA ILE A 80 1.37 -0.52 8.55
C ILE A 80 0.44 -1.58 9.13
N ASP A 81 0.50 -2.82 8.64
CA ASP A 81 -0.33 -3.91 9.18
C ASP A 81 -0.01 -4.23 10.64
N ALA A 82 1.28 -4.20 11.03
CA ALA A 82 1.70 -4.39 12.41
C ALA A 82 1.24 -3.23 13.31
N ASP A 83 1.37 -1.99 12.85
CA ASP A 83 0.94 -0.78 13.57
C ASP A 83 -0.58 -0.74 13.76
N GLU A 84 -1.33 -1.21 12.76
CA GLU A 84 -2.79 -1.33 12.82
C GLU A 84 -3.27 -2.61 13.53
N GLY A 85 -2.35 -3.40 14.09
CA GLY A 85 -2.62 -4.56 14.95
C GLY A 85 -3.13 -5.80 14.20
N ARG A 86 -2.82 -5.94 12.91
CA ARG A 86 -3.22 -7.09 12.08
C ARG A 86 -2.22 -8.24 12.13
N ILE A 87 -0.95 -7.99 12.51
CA ILE A 87 0.13 -8.99 12.57
C ILE A 87 1.09 -8.80 13.76
#